data_AF-M4YKZ8-F1
#
_entry.id   AF-M4YKZ8-F1
#
_cell.length_a   1.000
_cell.length_b   1.000
_cell.length_c   1.000
_cell.angle_alpha   90.00
_cell.angle_beta   90.00
_cell.angle_gamma   90.00
#
_symmetry.space_group_name_H-M   'P 1'
#
loop_
_entity.id
_entity.type
_entity.pdbx_description
1 polymer ?
#
loop_
_entity_poly.entity_id
_entity_poly.type
_entity_poly.pdbx_seq_one_letter_code
_entity_poly.pdbx_strand_id
1 'polypeptide(L)'
;MYQVEYDGEMYAVSLFVGEYRNNDRLAIILIDEEGYDFADLTVNLSQERCPEGCAFLDTNNLPSAEDFVERNGLGEFTGYYGHSGYCSYPMYRFDMGKIGKVVSESKKGTVFRVEYFTGIRWRKIEDFDTEDEAQECLEDQYYFDQKNGEPFVKYRVREVRK
;
A
#
# COMPACT_ATOMS: atom_id res chain seq x y z
N MET A 1 15.73 1.40 -1.04
CA MET A 1 14.94 2.07 0.00
C MET A 1 15.37 3.51 0.11
N TYR A 2 14.41 4.40 0.30
CA TYR A 2 14.56 5.83 0.53
C TYR A 2 14.46 6.13 2.02
N GLN A 3 14.71 7.39 2.38
CA GLN A 3 14.57 7.89 3.74
C GLN A 3 13.66 9.12 3.68
N VAL A 4 12.53 9.06 4.37
CA VAL A 4 11.55 10.15 4.47
C VAL A 4 11.52 10.68 5.91
N GLU A 5 11.37 11.99 6.08
CA GLU A 5 11.14 12.57 7.40
C GLU A 5 9.64 12.54 7.71
N TYR A 6 9.26 12.09 8.90
CA TYR A 6 7.89 12.17 9.40
C TYR A 6 7.91 12.50 10.89
N ASP A 7 7.22 13.56 11.29
CA ASP A 7 7.16 14.06 12.68
C ASP A 7 8.55 14.24 13.34
N GLY A 8 9.54 14.71 12.57
CA GLY A 8 10.91 14.96 13.03
C GLY A 8 11.82 13.73 13.10
N GLU A 9 11.34 12.55 12.71
CA GLU A 9 12.12 11.30 12.65
C GLU A 9 12.28 10.81 11.20
N MET A 10 13.33 10.01 10.96
CA MET A 10 13.64 9.47 9.62
C MET A 10 13.20 8.01 9.52
N TYR A 11 12.43 7.71 8.48
CA TYR A 11 11.88 6.38 8.21
C TYR A 11 12.39 5.81 6.89
N ALA A 12 12.75 4.53 6.91
CA ALA A 12 13.08 3.77 5.70
C ALA A 12 11.80 3.40 4.96
N VAL A 13 11.71 3.81 3.69
CA VAL A 13 10.52 3.57 2.86
C VAL A 13 10.87 3.11 1.46
N SER A 14 9.92 2.47 0.80
CA SER A 14 9.93 2.18 -0.63
C SER A 14 8.73 2.86 -1.31
N LEU A 15 8.71 2.93 -2.64
CA LEU A 15 7.59 3.52 -3.38
C LEU A 15 6.71 2.42 -3.95
N PHE A 16 5.42 2.46 -3.68
CA PHE A 16 4.40 1.76 -4.45
C PHE A 16 3.80 2.71 -5.48
N VAL A 17 3.93 2.40 -6.77
CA VAL A 17 3.39 3.21 -7.87
C VAL A 17 2.16 2.54 -8.46
N GLY A 18 1.08 3.29 -8.58
CA GLY A 18 -0.17 2.83 -9.17
C GLY A 18 -1.03 4.00 -9.65
N GLU A 19 -2.34 3.78 -9.66
CA GLU A 19 -3.31 4.73 -10.21
C GLU A 19 -4.52 4.87 -9.27
N TYR A 20 -5.07 6.08 -9.18
CA TYR A 20 -6.34 6.32 -8.49
C TYR A 20 -7.50 5.72 -9.29
N ARG A 21 -8.29 4.86 -8.64
CA ARG A 21 -9.36 4.06 -9.27
C ARG A 21 -10.44 4.85 -10.02
N ASN A 22 -10.61 6.13 -9.72
CA ASN A 22 -11.71 6.94 -10.24
C ASN A 22 -11.34 7.77 -11.48
N ASN A 23 -10.05 7.94 -11.78
CA ASN A 23 -9.61 8.78 -12.91
C ASN A 23 -8.23 8.40 -13.46
N ASP A 24 -7.70 7.24 -13.08
CA ASP A 24 -6.44 6.65 -13.56
C ASP A 24 -5.21 7.57 -13.41
N ARG A 25 -5.29 8.54 -12.49
CA ARG A 25 -4.16 9.46 -12.22
C ARG A 25 -3.10 8.75 -11.40
N LEU A 26 -1.84 9.14 -11.65
CA LEU A 26 -0.68 8.64 -10.93
C LEU A 26 -0.90 8.73 -9.40
N ALA A 27 -0.79 7.60 -8.74
CA ALA A 27 -0.80 7.45 -7.29
C ALA A 27 0.53 6.88 -6.84
N ILE A 28 1.16 7.50 -5.84
CA ILE A 28 2.38 6.99 -5.23
C ILE A 28 2.16 6.90 -3.72
N ILE A 29 2.41 5.73 -3.16
CA ILE A 29 2.31 5.45 -1.72
C ILE A 29 3.72 5.12 -1.22
N LEU A 30 4.10 5.67 -0.08
CA LEU A 30 5.30 5.27 0.65
C LEU A 30 4.96 4.00 1.44
N ILE A 31 5.78 2.97 1.31
CA ILE A 31 5.62 1.68 1.99
C ILE A 31 6.78 1.52 2.98
N ASP A 32 6.50 1.10 4.21
CA ASP A 32 7.53 0.84 5.22
C ASP A 32 8.35 -0.44 4.93
N GLU A 33 9.26 -0.80 5.85
CA GLU A 33 10.10 -2.00 5.71
C GLU A 33 9.32 -3.32 5.87
N GLU A 34 8.16 -3.28 6.52
CA GLU A 34 7.29 -4.43 6.74
C GLU A 34 6.30 -4.66 5.57
N GLY A 35 6.19 -3.68 4.67
CA GLY A 35 5.35 -3.76 3.48
C GLY A 35 3.98 -3.10 3.66
N TYR A 36 3.77 -2.37 4.76
CA TYR A 36 2.53 -1.65 5.03
C TYR A 36 2.56 -0.23 4.46
N ASP A 37 1.37 0.30 4.16
CA ASP A 37 1.20 1.67 3.71
C ASP A 37 1.64 2.62 4.83
N PHE A 38 2.70 3.40 4.58
CA PHE A 38 3.25 4.37 5.52
C PHE A 38 2.58 5.74 5.36
N ALA A 39 2.54 6.27 4.13
CA ALA A 39 1.91 7.55 3.82
C ALA A 39 1.62 7.66 2.32
N ASP A 40 0.55 8.36 1.96
CA ASP A 40 0.32 8.77 0.58
C ASP A 40 1.30 9.89 0.20
N LEU A 41 2.14 9.67 -0.82
CA LEU A 41 3.03 10.72 -1.33
C LEU A 41 2.25 11.70 -2.22
N THR A 42 1.24 11.20 -2.93
CA THR A 42 0.40 11.99 -3.83
C THR A 42 -1.01 12.12 -3.29
N VAL A 43 -1.74 13.17 -3.70
CA VAL A 43 -3.17 13.35 -3.44
C VAL A 43 -3.95 13.51 -4.76
N ASN A 44 -5.16 12.94 -4.82
CA ASN A 44 -6.02 13.04 -6.00
C ASN A 44 -6.95 14.26 -5.96
N LEU A 45 -6.51 15.36 -6.58
CA LEU A 45 -7.36 16.54 -6.77
C LEU A 45 -8.19 16.42 -8.06
N SER A 46 -9.27 15.63 -8.01
CA SER A 46 -10.08 15.30 -9.19
C SER A 46 -10.60 16.49 -9.99
N GLN A 47 -10.80 17.64 -9.34
CA GLN A 47 -11.27 18.89 -9.97
C GLN A 47 -10.14 19.70 -10.62
N GLU A 48 -8.88 19.42 -10.28
CA GLU A 48 -7.71 20.11 -10.81
C GLU A 48 -7.23 19.48 -12.10
N ARG A 49 -6.64 20.29 -12.98
CA ARG A 49 -5.98 19.79 -14.19
C ARG A 49 -4.65 19.14 -13.80
N CYS A 50 -4.50 17.86 -14.11
CA CYS A 50 -3.27 17.11 -13.86
C CYS A 50 -2.82 16.43 -15.17
N PRO A 51 -1.78 16.92 -15.86
CA PRO A 51 -1.23 16.27 -17.05
C PRO A 51 -0.67 14.87 -16.75
N GLU A 52 -0.51 14.06 -17.79
CA GLU A 52 0.14 12.75 -17.69
C GLU A 52 1.57 12.88 -17.11
N GLY A 53 1.95 11.95 -16.23
CA GLY A 53 3.23 11.98 -15.53
C GLY A 53 3.34 13.06 -14.43
N CYS A 54 2.29 13.85 -14.21
CA CYS A 54 2.20 14.77 -13.08
C CYS A 54 1.28 14.21 -11.99
N ALA A 55 1.55 14.61 -10.74
CA ALA A 55 0.65 14.44 -9.60
C ALA A 55 0.86 15.57 -8.59
N PHE A 56 -0.13 15.77 -7.72
CA PHE A 56 -0.02 16.70 -6.59
C PHE A 56 0.55 15.97 -5.38
N LEU A 57 1.52 16.55 -4.69
CA LEU A 57 2.07 15.96 -3.46
C LEU A 57 1.12 16.22 -2.28
N ASP A 58 0.93 15.23 -1.41
CA ASP A 58 0.11 15.40 -0.20
C ASP A 58 0.89 16.09 0.93
N THR A 59 1.30 17.35 0.71
CA THR A 59 2.02 18.14 1.72
C THR A 59 1.20 18.44 2.98
N ASN A 60 -0.11 18.19 2.96
CA ASN A 60 -0.96 18.35 4.13
C ASN A 60 -0.76 17.20 5.13
N ASN A 61 -0.67 15.96 4.65
CA ASN A 61 -0.49 14.78 5.49
C ASN A 61 0.99 14.33 5.57
N LEU A 62 1.81 14.73 4.59
CA LEU A 62 3.25 14.49 4.55
C LEU A 62 4.00 15.80 4.26
N PRO A 63 4.23 16.66 5.28
CA PRO A 63 4.86 17.98 5.08
C PRO A 63 6.25 17.93 4.42
N SER A 64 6.98 16.81 4.55
CA SER A 64 8.30 16.59 3.95
C SER A 64 8.28 16.09 2.50
N ALA A 65 7.10 16.00 1.87
CA ALA A 65 6.95 15.38 0.54
C ALA A 65 7.78 16.08 -0.55
N GLU A 66 7.83 17.42 -0.57
CA GLU A 66 8.64 18.18 -1.55
C GLU A 66 10.13 17.86 -1.39
N ASP A 67 10.66 17.98 -0.17
CA ASP A 67 12.05 17.66 0.16
C ASP A 67 12.40 16.22 -0.19
N PHE A 68 11.50 15.27 0.09
CA PHE A 68 11.67 13.87 -0.26
C PHE A 68 11.78 13.67 -1.78
N VAL A 69 10.90 14.27 -2.57
CA VAL A 69 10.91 14.14 -4.03
C VAL A 69 12.15 14.77 -4.63
N GLU A 70 12.52 15.97 -4.18
CA GLU A 70 13.66 16.72 -4.70
C GLU A 70 15.00 16.07 -4.34
N ARG A 71 15.21 15.70 -3.07
CA ARG A 71 16.46 15.09 -2.61
C ARG A 71 16.77 13.78 -3.33
N ASN A 72 15.74 13.02 -3.69
CA ASN A 72 15.86 11.75 -4.40
C ASN A 72 15.79 11.92 -5.93
N GLY A 73 15.58 13.15 -6.43
CA GLY A 73 15.48 13.48 -7.84
C GLY A 73 14.36 12.70 -8.55
N LEU A 74 13.23 12.48 -7.87
CA LEU A 74 12.10 11.70 -8.37
C LEU A 74 11.16 12.50 -9.28
N GLY A 75 11.23 13.83 -9.21
CA GLY A 75 10.43 14.73 -10.01
C GLY A 75 10.83 16.18 -9.84
N GLU A 76 10.18 17.05 -10.60
CA GLU A 76 10.41 18.49 -10.60
C GLU A 76 9.11 19.25 -10.32
N PHE A 77 9.19 20.28 -9.50
CA PHE A 77 8.07 21.17 -9.27
C PHE A 77 7.67 21.86 -10.59
N THR A 78 6.38 21.86 -10.89
CA THR A 78 5.88 22.40 -12.17
C THR A 78 5.61 23.90 -12.14
N GLY A 79 5.70 24.54 -10.98
CA GLY A 79 5.29 25.94 -10.78
C GLY A 79 3.79 26.10 -10.46
N TYR A 80 3.03 25.00 -10.38
CA TYR A 80 1.59 25.02 -10.16
C TYR A 80 1.20 24.37 -8.84
N TYR A 81 0.19 24.95 -8.20
CA TYR A 81 -0.49 24.36 -7.05
C TYR A 81 -1.93 24.01 -7.43
N GLY A 82 -2.44 22.94 -6.84
CA GLY A 82 -3.86 22.61 -6.83
C GLY A 82 -4.43 22.84 -5.44
N HIS A 83 -5.75 23.01 -5.34
CA HIS A 83 -6.38 23.40 -4.08
C HIS A 83 -7.52 22.45 -3.69
N SER A 84 -7.64 22.19 -2.39
CA SER A 84 -8.80 21.50 -1.81
C SER A 84 -9.05 22.05 -0.41
N GLY A 85 -10.25 22.60 -0.19
CA GLY A 85 -10.58 23.30 1.05
C GLY A 85 -9.62 24.46 1.32
N TYR A 86 -8.91 24.40 2.44
CA TYR A 86 -7.90 25.39 2.86
C TYR A 86 -6.45 24.98 2.53
N CYS A 87 -6.25 23.84 1.87
CA CYS A 87 -4.94 23.29 1.58
C CYS A 87 -4.51 23.59 0.15
N SER A 88 -3.21 23.76 -0.05
CA SER A 88 -2.58 23.94 -1.36
C SER A 88 -1.53 22.86 -1.54
N TYR A 89 -1.57 22.17 -2.67
CA TYR A 89 -0.74 21.00 -2.94
C TYR A 89 0.12 21.28 -4.18
N PRO A 90 1.45 21.15 -4.10
CA PRO A 90 2.32 21.42 -5.24
C PRO A 90 2.21 20.30 -6.27
N MET A 91 2.08 20.67 -7.55
CA MET A 91 2.13 19.70 -8.64
C MET A 91 3.57 19.46 -9.07
N TYR A 92 3.97 18.19 -9.07
CA TYR A 92 5.26 17.72 -9.55
C TYR A 92 5.09 16.91 -10.82
N ARG A 93 6.06 17.04 -11.74
CA ARG A 93 6.23 16.16 -12.89
C ARG A 93 7.26 15.09 -12.51
N PHE A 94 6.84 13.84 -12.47
CA PHE A 94 7.68 12.73 -12.03
C PHE A 94 8.54 12.16 -13.16
N ASP A 95 9.75 11.75 -12.80
CA ASP A 95 10.62 10.95 -13.67
C ASP A 95 10.16 9.49 -13.64
N MET A 96 9.27 9.14 -14.58
CA MET A 96 8.72 7.78 -14.70
C MET A 96 9.81 6.72 -14.91
N GLY A 97 10.98 7.09 -15.45
CA GLY A 97 12.11 6.17 -15.61
C GLY A 97 12.81 5.82 -14.30
N LYS A 98 12.68 6.69 -13.28
CA LYS A 98 13.15 6.44 -11.92
C LYS A 98 12.07 5.80 -11.07
N ILE A 99 10.87 6.38 -11.00
CA ILE A 99 9.81 5.85 -10.13
C ILE A 99 9.25 4.52 -10.65
N GLY A 100 9.17 4.32 -11.96
CA GLY A 100 8.66 3.06 -12.54
C GLY A 100 9.59 1.85 -12.34
N LYS A 101 10.86 2.09 -11.98
CA LYS A 101 11.80 1.03 -11.56
C LYS A 101 11.69 0.73 -10.07
N VAL A 102 11.09 1.64 -9.32
CA VAL A 102 10.86 1.52 -7.88
C VAL A 102 9.43 1.07 -7.71
N VAL A 103 9.25 -0.23 -7.77
CA VAL A 103 8.03 -0.88 -7.32
C VAL A 103 8.46 -1.58 -6.04
N SER A 104 8.07 -1.04 -4.88
CA SER A 104 8.04 -1.88 -3.70
C SER A 104 7.16 -3.05 -4.05
N GLU A 105 7.62 -4.25 -3.70
CA GLU A 105 6.72 -5.37 -3.53
C GLU A 105 5.80 -5.03 -2.34
N SER A 106 4.94 -4.01 -2.47
CA SER A 106 3.61 -4.15 -1.91
C SER A 106 3.18 -5.51 -2.43
N LYS A 107 2.88 -6.42 -1.50
CA LYS A 107 2.29 -7.72 -1.76
C LYS A 107 0.90 -7.57 -2.42
N LYS A 108 0.70 -6.59 -3.30
CA LYS A 108 -0.42 -6.52 -4.23
C LYS A 108 -0.36 -7.72 -5.13
N GLY A 109 -1.37 -8.56 -4.96
CA GLY A 109 -1.40 -9.86 -5.58
C GLY A 109 -0.76 -10.93 -4.70
N THR A 110 -0.65 -10.71 -3.40
CA THR A 110 -0.45 -11.77 -2.42
C THR A 110 -1.60 -11.71 -1.42
N VAL A 111 -2.17 -12.86 -1.12
CA VAL A 111 -3.19 -13.04 -0.09
C VAL A 111 -2.71 -14.11 0.87
N PHE A 112 -3.12 -14.01 2.13
CA PHE A 112 -2.86 -15.02 3.14
C PHE A 112 -4.03 -15.99 3.16
N ARG A 113 -3.80 -17.19 2.62
CA ARG A 113 -4.82 -18.24 2.54
C ARG A 113 -4.83 -19.07 3.80
N VAL A 114 -5.99 -19.08 4.46
CA VAL A 114 -6.26 -20.02 5.55
C VAL A 114 -6.77 -21.34 4.98
N GLU A 115 -6.15 -22.44 5.39
CA GLU A 115 -6.55 -23.79 4.97
C GLU A 115 -6.71 -24.73 6.15
N TYR A 116 -7.63 -25.68 6.01
CA TYR A 116 -7.85 -26.75 6.98
C TYR A 116 -7.57 -28.13 6.37
N PHE A 117 -7.07 -29.06 7.18
CA PHE A 117 -6.72 -30.41 6.74
C PHE A 117 -7.88 -31.38 6.93
N THR A 118 -8.30 -32.05 5.85
CA THR A 118 -9.42 -33.01 5.88
C THR A 118 -8.98 -34.45 6.18
N GLY A 119 -7.75 -34.67 6.65
CA GLY A 119 -7.14 -36.01 6.75
C GLY A 119 -6.44 -36.50 5.47
N ILE A 120 -6.79 -35.94 4.30
CA ILE A 120 -6.23 -36.34 2.98
C ILE A 120 -5.64 -35.14 2.23
N ARG A 121 -6.28 -33.97 2.32
CA ARG A 121 -5.86 -32.76 1.61
C ARG A 121 -6.15 -31.50 2.42
N TRP A 122 -5.51 -30.41 2.02
CA TRP A 122 -5.82 -29.08 2.49
C TRP A 122 -6.97 -28.47 1.68
N ARG A 123 -7.87 -27.76 2.36
CA ARG A 123 -8.99 -27.04 1.76
C ARG A 123 -8.97 -25.60 2.19
N LYS A 124 -9.17 -24.69 1.24
CA LYS A 124 -9.30 -23.25 1.50
C LYS A 124 -10.51 -22.99 2.40
N ILE A 125 -10.31 -22.16 3.41
CA ILE A 125 -11.35 -21.46 4.16
C ILE A 125 -11.57 -20.12 3.47
N GLU A 126 -10.57 -19.24 3.56
CA GLU A 126 -10.65 -17.84 3.13
C GLU A 126 -9.26 -17.31 2.74
N ASP A 127 -9.24 -16.21 1.99
CA ASP A 127 -8.02 -15.47 1.64
C ASP A 127 -8.14 -14.08 2.27
N PHE A 128 -7.12 -13.65 3.00
CA PHE A 128 -7.05 -12.35 3.67
C PHE A 128 -5.99 -11.47 3.02
N ASP A 129 -6.15 -10.16 3.16
CA ASP A 129 -5.19 -9.21 2.60
C ASP A 129 -3.93 -9.09 3.50
N THR A 130 -4.04 -9.41 4.79
CA THR A 130 -2.91 -9.43 5.75
C THR A 130 -2.73 -10.78 6.45
N GLU A 131 -1.53 -11.03 6.99
CA GLU A 131 -1.26 -12.26 7.75
C GLU A 131 -1.97 -12.25 9.10
N ASP A 132 -2.03 -11.09 9.74
CA ASP A 132 -2.66 -10.91 11.05
C ASP A 132 -4.16 -11.23 11.00
N GLU A 133 -4.90 -10.73 10.02
CA GLU A 133 -6.32 -11.09 9.81
C GLU A 133 -6.50 -12.60 9.58
N ALA A 134 -5.57 -13.23 8.86
CA ALA A 134 -5.60 -14.68 8.62
C ALA A 134 -5.31 -15.48 9.89
N GLN A 135 -4.45 -14.97 10.78
CA GLN A 135 -4.17 -15.59 12.08
C GLN A 135 -5.33 -15.38 13.06
N GLU A 136 -5.94 -14.20 13.12
CA GLU A 136 -7.14 -13.92 13.92
C GLU A 136 -8.32 -14.83 13.51
N CYS A 137 -8.47 -15.12 12.22
CA CYS A 137 -9.45 -16.11 11.74
C CYS A 137 -9.26 -17.50 12.38
N LEU A 138 -8.03 -17.89 12.70
CA LEU A 138 -7.73 -19.15 13.40
C LEU A 138 -8.05 -19.07 14.90
N GLU A 139 -7.95 -17.89 15.49
CA GLU A 139 -8.26 -17.64 16.90
C GLU A 139 -9.78 -17.58 17.16
N ASP A 140 -10.56 -17.06 16.21
CA ASP A 140 -12.03 -17.03 16.30
C ASP A 140 -12.69 -18.37 15.93
N GLN A 141 -12.00 -19.23 15.15
CA GLN A 141 -12.50 -20.55 14.76
C GLN A 141 -12.16 -21.67 15.75
N TYR A 142 -12.19 -21.35 17.04
CA TYR A 142 -12.13 -22.34 18.10
C TYR A 142 -13.40 -23.22 18.11
N TYR A 143 -13.26 -24.34 17.39
CA TYR A 143 -13.87 -25.67 17.57
C TYR A 143 -15.33 -25.85 17.14
N PHE A 144 -15.55 -26.58 16.04
CA PHE A 144 -16.23 -27.89 15.97
C PHE A 144 -16.45 -28.29 14.48
N ASP A 145 -16.04 -29.50 14.08
CA ASP A 145 -16.70 -30.17 12.96
C ASP A 145 -18.14 -30.42 13.40
N GLN A 146 -19.08 -29.59 12.92
CA GLN A 146 -20.52 -29.70 13.24
C GLN A 146 -21.11 -31.08 12.90
N LYS A 147 -20.37 -31.92 12.17
CA LYS A 147 -20.80 -33.26 11.80
C LYS A 147 -20.39 -34.33 12.82
N ASN A 148 -19.29 -34.17 13.55
CA ASN A 148 -18.68 -35.26 14.34
C ASN A 148 -18.17 -34.88 15.74
N GLY A 149 -18.06 -33.59 16.10
CA GLY A 149 -17.64 -33.16 17.46
C GLY A 149 -16.19 -33.50 17.82
N GLU A 150 -15.36 -33.88 16.85
CA GLU A 150 -13.93 -34.20 17.07
C GLU A 150 -13.08 -32.91 17.11
N PRO A 151 -12.15 -32.75 18.08
CA PRO A 151 -11.50 -31.45 18.35
C PRO A 151 -10.35 -31.04 17.43
N PHE A 152 -10.00 -31.77 16.36
CA PHE A 152 -8.68 -31.59 15.73
C PHE A 152 -8.73 -31.45 14.22
N VAL A 153 -9.09 -30.25 13.75
CA VAL A 153 -8.78 -29.86 12.38
C VAL A 153 -7.44 -29.12 12.41
N LYS A 154 -6.42 -29.65 11.73
CA LYS A 154 -5.15 -28.92 11.55
C LYS A 154 -5.40 -27.75 10.61
N TYR A 155 -4.98 -26.56 11.01
CA TYR A 155 -5.03 -25.36 10.18
C TYR A 155 -3.63 -24.89 9.78
N ARG A 156 -3.57 -24.06 8.75
CA ARG A 156 -2.37 -23.29 8.39
C ARG A 156 -2.76 -21.99 7.68
N VAL A 157 -1.94 -20.97 7.87
CA VAL A 157 -1.87 -19.80 7.00
C VAL A 157 -0.75 -20.03 6.00
N ARG A 158 -0.98 -19.66 4.73
CA ARG A 158 0.09 -19.63 3.74
C ARG A 158 -0.02 -18.39 2.88
N GLU A 159 1.12 -17.82 2.54
CA GLU A 159 1.20 -16.77 1.54
C GLU A 159 0.92 -17.33 0.13
N VAL A 160 0.02 -16.69 -0.61
CA VAL A 160 -0.38 -17.11 -1.96
C VAL A 160 -0.39 -15.92 -2.89
N ARG A 161 0.28 -16.04 -4.04
CA ARG A 161 0.14 -15.05 -5.09
C ARG A 161 -1.25 -15.17 -5.75
N LYS A 162 -1.97 -14.05 -5.85
CA LYS A 162 -3.29 -13.87 -6.46
C LYS A 162 -3.22 -14.08 -7.97
#